data_AF-A0A938H9G1-F1
#
_entry.id   AF-A0A938H9G1-F1
#
_cell.length_a   1.000
_cell.length_b   1.000
_cell.length_c   1.000
_cell.angle_alpha   90.00
_cell.angle_beta   90.00
_cell.angle_gamma   90.00
#
_symmetry.space_group_name_H-M   'P 1'
#
loop_
_entity.id
_entity.type
_entity.pdbx_description
1 polymer ?
#
loop_
_entity_poly.entity_id
_entity_poly.type
_entity_poly.pdbx_seq_one_letter_code
_entity_poly.pdbx_strand_id
1 'polypeptide(L)'
;MAKSKETFSKKEKEKLKAKKKKDKLLRSEERKANSGGGGLDSMMAYVDEFGRILDAPVDPSTRVEIDAESIEIGIPRREETDEDDAADT
;
A
#
# COMPACT_ATOMS: atom_id res chain seq x y z
N MET A 1 6.48 -52.48 33.23
CA MET A 1 6.63 -51.06 32.84
C MET A 1 6.04 -50.20 33.96
N ALA A 2 6.85 -49.56 34.80
CA ALA A 2 6.37 -48.72 35.88
C ALA A 2 5.76 -47.43 35.29
N LYS A 3 4.45 -47.22 35.49
CA LYS A 3 3.73 -46.01 35.08
C LYS A 3 4.28 -44.83 35.89
N SER A 4 5.13 -44.01 35.26
CA SER A 4 5.75 -42.86 35.92
C SER A 4 4.65 -41.96 36.50
N LYS A 5 4.67 -41.73 37.82
CA LYS A 5 3.80 -40.75 38.50
C LYS A 5 4.13 -39.35 37.98
N GLU A 6 3.44 -38.94 36.93
CA GLU A 6 3.54 -37.60 36.39
C GLU A 6 2.88 -36.62 37.36
N THR A 7 3.65 -35.65 37.85
CA THR A 7 3.16 -34.65 38.80
C THR A 7 2.17 -33.71 38.13
N PHE A 8 1.11 -33.31 38.83
CA PHE A 8 0.06 -32.41 38.33
C PHE A 8 0.64 -31.15 37.66
N SER A 9 1.70 -30.58 38.23
CA SER A 9 2.39 -29.41 37.70
C SER A 9 3.03 -29.63 36.32
N LYS A 10 3.44 -30.85 35.96
CA LYS A 10 3.97 -31.16 34.62
C LYS A 10 2.86 -31.15 33.57
N LYS A 11 1.71 -31.77 33.89
CA LYS A 11 0.51 -31.79 33.02
C LYS A 11 -0.03 -30.38 32.76
N GLU A 12 -0.08 -29.54 33.79
CA GLU A 12 -0.50 -28.14 33.65
C GLU A 12 0.43 -27.33 32.74
N LYS A 13 1.76 -27.48 32.90
CA LYS A 13 2.75 -26.82 32.05
C LYS A 13 2.65 -27.27 30.60
N GLU A 14 2.43 -28.56 30.36
CA GLU A 14 2.26 -29.09 29.01
C GLU A 14 0.96 -28.60 28.36
N LYS A 15 -0.15 -28.58 29.12
CA LYS A 15 -1.43 -28.02 28.67
C LYS A 15 -1.30 -26.54 28.30
N LEU A 16 -0.55 -25.76 29.07
CA LEU A 16 -0.29 -24.35 28.76
C LEU A 16 0.55 -24.20 27.48
N LYS A 17 1.59 -25.02 27.29
CA LYS A 17 2.40 -25.02 26.06
C LYS A 17 1.55 -25.41 24.83
N ALA A 18 0.69 -26.42 24.97
CA ALA A 18 -0.20 -26.86 23.91
C ALA A 18 -1.20 -25.77 23.51
N LYS A 19 -1.80 -25.06 24.48
CA LYS A 19 -2.65 -23.90 24.23
C LYS A 19 -1.90 -22.81 23.47
N LYS A 20 -0.75 -22.36 23.98
CA LYS A 20 0.08 -21.34 23.31
C LYS A 20 0.47 -21.72 21.88
N LYS A 21 0.76 -23.01 21.63
CA LYS A 21 1.07 -23.49 20.26
C LYS A 21 -0.16 -23.39 19.36
N LYS A 22 -1.34 -23.79 19.83
CA LYS A 22 -2.61 -23.66 19.09
C LYS A 22 -2.93 -22.19 18.79
N ASP A 23 -2.84 -21.33 19.79
CA ASP A 23 -3.11 -19.90 19.63
C ASP A 23 -2.14 -19.24 18.63
N LYS A 24 -0.86 -19.64 18.66
CA LYS A 24 0.14 -19.17 17.70
C LYS A 24 -0.15 -19.65 16.28
N LEU A 25 -0.62 -20.89 16.12
CA LEU A 25 -1.00 -21.43 14.82
C LEU A 25 -2.23 -20.71 14.26
N LEU A 26 -3.29 -20.56 15.05
CA LEU A 26 -4.48 -19.81 14.66
C LEU A 26 -4.14 -18.37 14.26
N ARG A 27 -3.35 -17.65 15.06
CA ARG A 27 -2.89 -16.30 14.71
C ARG A 27 -2.00 -16.26 13.47
N SER A 28 -1.34 -17.36 13.12
CA SER A 28 -0.56 -17.46 11.88
C SER A 28 -1.44 -17.72 10.67
N GLU A 29 -2.48 -18.54 10.81
CA GLU A 29 -3.46 -18.85 9.78
C GLU A 29 -4.36 -17.64 9.51
N GLU A 30 -4.81 -16.94 10.54
CA GLU A 30 -5.54 -15.67 10.43
C GLU A 30 -4.70 -14.63 9.67
N ARG A 31 -3.40 -14.51 9.98
CA ARG A 31 -2.51 -13.59 9.24
C ARG A 31 -2.32 -14.01 7.79
N LYS A 32 -2.28 -15.31 7.49
CA LYS A 32 -2.16 -15.81 6.10
C LYS A 32 -3.47 -15.63 5.32
N ALA A 33 -4.61 -15.87 5.96
CA ALA A 33 -5.93 -15.72 5.34
C ALA A 33 -6.27 -14.23 5.11
N ASN A 34 -5.88 -13.35 6.02
CA ASN A 34 -6.10 -11.91 5.90
C ASN A 34 -4.92 -11.15 5.26
N SER A 35 -3.80 -11.80 4.93
CA SER A 35 -2.77 -11.19 4.09
C SER A 35 -3.24 -11.20 2.63
N GLY A 36 -4.27 -10.41 2.33
CA GLY A 36 -4.83 -10.21 0.99
C GLY A 36 -3.91 -9.41 0.07
N GLY A 37 -2.61 -9.72 0.05
CA GLY A 37 -1.67 -8.98 -0.82
C GLY A 37 -0.18 -9.16 -0.54
N GLY A 38 0.26 -10.33 -0.09
CA GLY A 38 1.70 -10.63 0.01
C GLY A 38 2.35 -11.04 -1.31
N GLY A 39 1.57 -11.16 -2.39
CA GLY A 39 2.08 -11.44 -3.72
C GLY A 39 2.69 -10.18 -4.35
N LEU A 40 3.72 -10.37 -5.18
CA LEU A 40 4.40 -9.28 -5.89
C LEU A 40 3.41 -8.41 -6.70
N ASP A 41 2.39 -9.05 -7.27
CA ASP A 41 1.31 -8.41 -8.03
C ASP A 41 0.47 -7.43 -7.19
N SER A 42 0.16 -7.76 -5.93
CA SER A 42 -0.59 -6.87 -5.03
C SER A 42 0.26 -5.74 -4.44
N MET A 43 1.58 -5.78 -4.65
CA MET A 43 2.50 -4.71 -4.28
C MET A 43 2.85 -3.80 -5.46
N MET A 44 2.49 -4.22 -6.68
CA MET A 44 2.64 -3.41 -7.89
C MET A 44 1.37 -2.57 -8.08
N ALA A 45 1.57 -1.29 -8.35
CA ALA A 45 0.52 -0.33 -8.61
C ALA A 45 0.84 0.38 -9.93
N TYR A 46 -0.14 0.51 -10.82
CA TYR A 46 0.00 1.30 -12.03
C TYR A 46 -0.23 2.77 -11.69
N VAL A 47 0.52 3.68 -12.32
CA VAL A 47 0.45 5.13 -12.07
C VAL A 47 0.09 5.84 -13.37
N ASP A 48 -0.92 6.69 -13.33
CA ASP A 48 -1.33 7.51 -14.48
C ASP A 48 -0.51 8.82 -14.62
N GLU A 49 -0.80 9.58 -15.67
CA GLU A 49 -0.16 10.87 -15.99
C GLU A 49 -0.32 11.94 -14.89
N PHE A 50 -1.28 11.74 -13.97
CA PHE A 50 -1.57 12.65 -12.86
C PHE A 50 -1.11 12.08 -11.51
N GLY A 51 -0.34 10.99 -11.52
CA GLY A 51 0.19 10.37 -10.30
C GLY A 51 -0.84 9.58 -9.50
N ARG A 52 -2.00 9.25 -10.08
CA ARG A 52 -3.05 8.46 -9.42
C ARG A 52 -2.78 6.97 -9.60
N ILE A 53 -3.04 6.23 -8.53
CA ILE A 53 -2.87 4.78 -8.51
C ILE A 53 -4.07 4.13 -9.19
N LEU A 54 -3.80 3.30 -10.19
CA LEU A 54 -4.77 2.50 -10.93
C LEU A 54 -4.51 1.01 -10.70
N ASP A 55 -5.60 0.25 -10.63
CA ASP A 55 -5.60 -1.21 -10.46
C ASP A 55 -5.31 -1.94 -11.79
N ALA A 56 -5.56 -1.28 -12.92
CA ALA A 56 -5.34 -1.81 -14.26
C ALA A 56 -4.35 -0.94 -15.05
N PRO A 57 -3.50 -1.55 -15.91
CA PRO A 57 -2.65 -0.79 -16.81
C PRO A 57 -3.52 -0.02 -17.81
N VAL A 58 -3.26 1.29 -17.95
CA VAL A 58 -3.87 2.12 -18.99
C VAL A 58 -3.26 1.74 -20.33
N ASP A 59 -4.11 1.58 -21.36
CA ASP A 59 -3.67 1.29 -22.71
C ASP A 59 -2.77 2.44 -23.23
N PRO A 60 -1.54 2.17 -23.71
CA PRO A 60 -0.65 3.20 -24.24
C PRO A 60 -1.26 4.01 -25.40
N SER A 61 -2.30 3.51 -26.09
CA SER A 61 -2.97 4.24 -27.16
C SER A 61 -3.86 5.40 -26.68
N THR A 62 -4.24 5.46 -25.40
CA THR A 62 -5.04 6.57 -24.85
C THR A 62 -4.18 7.70 -24.28
N ARG A 63 -2.85 7.55 -24.32
CA ARG A 63 -1.90 8.56 -23.86
C ARG A 63 -2.03 9.81 -24.74
N VAL A 64 -2.14 10.99 -24.13
CA VAL A 64 -2.14 12.25 -24.88
C VAL A 64 -0.72 12.50 -25.39
N GLU A 65 -0.53 12.44 -26.70
CA GLU A 65 0.71 12.84 -27.34
C GLU A 65 0.82 14.37 -27.26
N ILE A 66 1.81 14.87 -26.52
CA ILE A 66 2.10 16.29 -26.41
C ILE A 66 3.31 16.57 -27.30
N ASP A 67 3.13 17.42 -28.31
CA ASP A 67 4.21 17.84 -29.18
C ASP A 67 5.24 18.67 -28.38
N ALA A 68 6.52 18.35 -28.55
CA ALA A 68 7.59 19.04 -27.81
C ALA A 68 7.65 20.55 -28.10
N GLU A 69 7.14 20.98 -29.26
CA GLU A 69 7.09 22.38 -29.70
C GLU A 69 6.02 23.20 -28.95
N SER A 70 4.98 22.56 -28.40
CA SER A 70 3.92 23.26 -27.64
C SER A 70 4.23 23.41 -26.15
N ILE A 71 5.34 22.84 -25.67
CA ILE A 71 5.74 22.93 -24.26
C ILE A 71 6.52 24.22 -24.05
N GLU A 72 5.87 25.21 -23.48
CA GLU A 72 6.51 26.46 -23.07
C GLU A 72 7.38 26.23 -21.81
N ILE A 73 8.68 26.04 -22.02
CA ILE A 73 9.67 25.93 -20.93
C ILE A 73 10.08 27.35 -20.51
N GLY A 74 9.18 28.07 -19.86
CA GLY A 74 9.45 29.42 -19.38
C GLY A 74 8.33 29.94 -18.50
N ILE A 75 8.67 30.72 -17.48
CA ILE A 75 7.67 31.52 -16.79
C ILE A 75 7.30 32.65 -17.77
N PRO A 76 6.05 32.75 -18.23
CA PRO A 76 5.65 33.89 -19.05
C PRO A 76 5.92 35.16 -18.25
N ARG A 77 6.52 36.17 -18.89
CA ARG A 77 6.62 37.49 -18.26
C ARG A 77 5.19 37.94 -17.99
N ARG A 78 4.91 38.27 -16.72
CA ARG A 78 3.62 38.80 -16.30
C ARG A 78 3.26 39.96 -17.22
N GLU A 79 2.22 39.81 -18.02
CA GLU A 79 1.62 40.94 -18.72
C GLU A 79 1.05 41.87 -17.65
N GLU A 80 1.41 43.16 -17.71
CA GLU A 80 0.72 44.19 -16.94
C GLU A 80 -0.73 44.22 -17.47
N THR A 81 -1.60 43.46 -16.83
CA THR A 81 -3.04 43.63 -16.98
C THR A 81 -3.39 45.04 -16.52
N ASP A 82 -4.22 45.76 -17.30
CA ASP A 82 -4.71 47.12 -17.07
C ASP A 82 -5.48 47.33 -15.73
N GLU A 83 -5.38 46.40 -14.78
CA GLU A 83 -5.97 46.48 -13.44
C GLU A 83 -5.13 47.32 -12.46
N ASP A 84 -3.84 47.54 -12.76
CA ASP A 84 -2.93 48.30 -11.90
C ASP A 84 -2.98 49.83 -12.15
N ASP A 85 -3.65 50.31 -13.22
CA ASP A 85 -3.82 51.75 -13.55
C ASP A 85 -5.09 52.36 -12.91
N ALA A 86 -5.98 51.54 -12.33
CA ALA A 86 -7.23 52.01 -11.72
C ALA A 86 -7.10 52.42 -10.24
N ALA A 87 -5.90 52.41 -9.66
CA ALA A 87 -5.67 52.64 -8.23
C ALA A 87 -4.99 53.97 -7.87
N ASP A 88 -4.73 54.86 -8.84
CA ASP A 88 -4.14 56.19 -8.57
C ASP A 88 -4.90 57.32 -9.28
N THR A 89 -6.15 57.56 -8.85
CA THR A 89 -6.88 58.84 -9.03
C THR A 89 -7.74 59.16 -7.82
#